data_AF-A0A6M0BGP0-F1
#
_entry.id   AF-A0A6M0BGP0-F1
#
_cell.length_a   1.000
_cell.length_b   1.000
_cell.length_c   1.000
_cell.angle_alpha   90.00
_cell.angle_beta   90.00
_cell.angle_gamma   90.00
#
_symmetry.space_group_name_H-M   'P 1'
#
loop_
_entity.id
_entity.type
_entity.pdbx_description
1 polymer ?
#
loop_
_entity_poly.entity_id
_entity_poly.type
_entity_poly.pdbx_seq_one_letter_code
_entity_poly.pdbx_strand_id
1 'polypeptide(L)'
;MNSSTPSIQFFDGIYEQLSDVSLRKNRSSGARIVLMTFESLKAIEQFNSYRNRFSQSMVLTDEEGVINMTPSSIKFRFGGPE
;
A
#
# COMPACT_ATOMS: atom_id res chain seq x y z
N MET A 1 -21.61 6.73 -15.66
CA MET A 1 -20.20 6.71 -15.24
C MET A 1 -20.08 5.58 -14.24
N ASN A 2 -19.34 4.51 -14.59
CA ASN A 2 -19.14 3.39 -13.67
C ASN A 2 -18.21 3.87 -12.56
N SER A 3 -18.78 4.31 -11.44
CA SER A 3 -18.03 4.76 -10.27
C SER A 3 -17.43 3.54 -9.57
N SER A 4 -16.35 2.99 -10.11
CA SER A 4 -15.55 1.99 -9.41
C SER A 4 -14.86 2.68 -8.24
N THR A 5 -15.08 2.20 -7.02
CA THR A 5 -14.38 2.75 -5.85
C THR A 5 -12.89 2.43 -5.97
N PRO A 6 -12.00 3.44 -5.89
CA PRO A 6 -10.57 3.19 -5.96
C PRO A 6 -10.15 2.31 -4.78
N SER A 7 -9.23 1.38 -5.05
CA SER A 7 -8.84 0.36 -4.08
C SER A 7 -7.35 0.10 -4.07
N ILE A 8 -6.86 -0.29 -2.89
CA ILE A 8 -5.47 -0.64 -2.63
C ILE A 8 -5.44 -2.04 -2.04
N GLN A 9 -4.61 -2.91 -2.62
CA GLN A 9 -4.48 -4.30 -2.17
C GLN A 9 -3.00 -4.71 -2.10
N PHE A 10 -2.58 -5.27 -0.97
CA PHE A 10 -1.27 -5.95 -0.82
C PHE A 10 -1.37 -7.47 -0.94
N PHE A 11 -2.59 -8.00 -0.83
CA PHE A 11 -2.94 -9.40 -0.97
C PHE A 11 -4.27 -9.47 -1.72
N ASP A 12 -4.43 -10.46 -2.59
CA ASP A 12 -5.63 -10.59 -3.40
C ASP A 12 -6.88 -10.71 -2.50
N GLY A 13 -7.87 -9.87 -2.78
CA GLY A 13 -9.13 -9.84 -2.01
C GLY A 13 -9.06 -9.11 -0.67
N ILE A 14 -7.90 -8.60 -0.25
CA ILE A 14 -7.77 -7.78 0.96
C ILE A 14 -7.70 -6.31 0.56
N TYR A 15 -8.77 -5.56 0.87
CA TYR A 15 -8.88 -4.13 0.58
C TYR A 15 -8.42 -3.29 1.78
N GLU A 16 -7.36 -2.53 1.57
CA GLU A 16 -6.75 -1.66 2.56
C GLU A 16 -7.45 -0.30 2.65
N GLN A 17 -7.39 0.29 3.84
CA GLN A 17 -7.96 1.61 4.10
C GLN A 17 -6.85 2.63 4.28
N LEU A 18 -6.74 3.56 3.33
CA LEU A 18 -5.76 4.63 3.34
C LEU A 18 -6.18 5.71 4.34
N SER A 19 -5.27 6.10 5.23
CA SER A 19 -5.52 7.14 6.23
C SER A 19 -4.98 8.51 5.79
N ASP A 20 -3.82 8.54 5.13
CA ASP A 20 -3.21 9.78 4.65
C ASP A 20 -2.31 9.57 3.42
N VAL A 21 -2.15 10.62 2.62
CA VAL A 21 -1.25 10.68 1.46
C VAL A 21 -0.41 11.95 1.48
N SER A 22 0.90 11.76 1.50
CA SER A 22 1.88 12.83 1.45
C SER A 22 2.72 12.74 0.17
N LEU A 23 2.65 13.77 -0.67
CA LEU A 23 3.49 13.90 -1.86
C LEU A 23 4.76 14.67 -1.53
N ARG A 24 5.92 14.05 -1.78
CA ARG A 24 7.23 14.62 -1.44
C ARG A 24 8.13 14.63 -2.66
N LYS A 25 9.01 15.64 -2.73
CA LYS A 25 10.07 15.71 -3.73
C LYS A 25 11.40 15.88 -3.02
N ASN A 26 12.31 14.95 -3.24
CA ASN A 26 13.69 15.12 -2.80
C ASN A 26 14.35 16.20 -3.67
N ARG A 27 14.85 17.28 -3.04
CA ARG A 27 15.45 18.42 -3.76
C ARG A 27 16.82 18.10 -4.34
N SER A 28 17.59 17.18 -3.74
CA SER A 28 18.93 16.83 -4.22
C SER A 28 18.88 15.78 -5.33
N SER A 29 18.10 14.71 -5.16
CA SER A 29 18.01 13.64 -6.17
C SER A 29 16.91 13.86 -7.22
N GLY A 30 16.00 14.80 -6.99
CA GLY A 30 14.81 15.01 -7.84
C GLY A 30 13.73 13.94 -7.69
N ALA A 31 13.96 12.91 -6.87
CA ALA A 31 13.03 11.79 -6.69
C ALA A 31 11.67 12.28 -6.18
N ARG A 32 10.59 11.79 -6.82
CA ARG A 32 9.21 12.01 -6.39
C ARG A 32 8.78 10.82 -5.55
N ILE A 33 8.28 11.09 -4.36
CA ILE A 33 7.96 10.08 -3.35
C ILE A 33 6.50 10.27 -2.98
N VAL A 34 5.72 9.20 -3.11
CA VAL A 34 4.37 9.12 -2.56
C VAL A 34 4.47 8.36 -1.24
N LEU A 35 4.16 9.02 -0.13
CA LEU A 35 4.04 8.37 1.16
C LEU A 35 2.56 8.13 1.43
N MET A 36 2.19 6.85 1.53
CA MET A 36 0.86 6.41 1.93
C MET A 36 0.94 5.93 3.38
N THR A 37 0.05 6.44 4.22
CA THR A 37 -0.05 6.08 5.63
C THR A 37 -1.34 5.31 5.86
N PHE A 38 -1.24 4.22 6.60
CA PHE A 38 -2.35 3.36 6.98
C PHE A 38 -2.35 3.27 8.50
N GLU A 39 -3.47 3.58 9.14
CA GLU A 39 -3.64 3.45 10.59
C GLU A 39 -3.67 1.96 11.00
N SER A 40 -4.31 1.14 10.18
CA SER A 40 -4.35 -0.32 10.29
C SER A 40 -4.06 -0.96 8.93
N LEU A 41 -3.39 -2.12 8.96
CA LEU A 41 -3.06 -2.88 7.76
C LEU A 41 -3.68 -4.27 7.87
N LYS A 42 -4.79 -4.50 7.17
CA LYS A 42 -5.55 -5.76 7.23
C LYS A 42 -4.73 -6.94 6.73
N ALA A 43 -3.82 -6.67 5.80
CA ALA A 43 -2.84 -7.61 5.28
C ALA A 43 -1.97 -8.30 6.36
N ILE A 44 -1.61 -7.59 7.43
CA ILE A 44 -0.73 -8.10 8.49
C ILE A 44 -1.47 -8.42 9.78
N GLU A 45 -2.72 -8.00 9.90
CA GLU A 45 -3.60 -8.37 11.00
C GLU A 45 -4.05 -9.83 10.93
N GLN A 46 -4.27 -10.44 12.11
CA GLN A 46 -4.89 -11.76 12.28
C GLN A 46 -4.25 -12.92 11.47
N PHE A 47 -2.95 -12.85 11.16
CA PHE A 47 -2.25 -13.85 10.32
C PHE A 47 -2.84 -14.01 8.91
N ASN A 48 -3.54 -12.99 8.38
CA ASN A 48 -4.06 -13.01 7.01
C ASN A 48 -2.96 -13.20 5.95
N SER A 49 -1.74 -12.75 6.25
CA SER A 49 -0.53 -12.97 5.44
C SER A 49 -0.11 -14.43 5.29
N TYR A 50 -0.54 -15.32 6.19
CA TYR A 50 -0.29 -16.77 6.11
C TYR A 50 -1.40 -17.52 5.39
N ARG A 51 -2.63 -16.98 5.35
CA ARG A 51 -3.80 -17.62 4.71
C ARG A 51 -3.98 -17.20 3.25
N ASN A 52 -3.50 -16.02 2.88
CA ASN A 52 -3.68 -15.46 1.53
C ASN A 52 -2.33 -15.37 0.81
N ARG A 53 -2.34 -15.66 -0.50
CA ARG A 53 -1.13 -15.56 -1.33
C ARG A 53 -0.69 -14.10 -1.39
N PHE A 54 0.53 -13.83 -0.91
CA PHE A 54 1.14 -12.52 -1.12
C PHE A 54 1.24 -12.25 -2.62
N SER A 55 0.63 -11.15 -3.08
CA SER A 55 0.58 -10.79 -4.50
C SER A 55 1.93 -10.37 -5.06
N GLN A 56 2.97 -10.26 -4.21
CA GLN A 56 4.31 -9.75 -4.54
C GLN A 56 4.31 -8.30 -5.02
N SER A 57 3.17 -7.62 -5.02
CA SER A 57 3.00 -6.25 -5.49
C SER A 57 1.85 -5.54 -4.79
N MET A 58 1.99 -4.24 -4.55
CA MET A 58 0.84 -3.40 -4.22
C MET A 58 0.04 -3.11 -5.50
N VAL A 59 -1.23 -3.46 -5.48
CA VAL A 59 -2.18 -3.24 -6.59
C VAL A 59 -3.03 -2.03 -6.27
N LEU A 60 -3.04 -1.06 -7.17
CA LEU A 60 -3.91 0.12 -7.13
C LEU A 60 -4.89 0.01 -8.30
N THR A 61 -6.18 0.02 -8.01
CA THR A 61 -7.22 -0.10 -9.03
C THR A 61 -8.18 1.08 -8.92
N ASP A 62 -8.45 1.75 -10.03
CA ASP A 62 -9.45 2.81 -10.14
C ASP A 62 -10.25 2.67 -11.46
N GLU A 63 -10.90 3.75 -11.89
CA GLU A 63 -11.64 3.76 -13.15
C GLU A 63 -10.76 3.82 -14.41
N GLU A 64 -9.51 4.27 -14.29
CA GLU A 64 -8.56 4.38 -15.39
C GLU A 64 -7.85 3.05 -15.66
N GLY A 65 -7.72 2.22 -14.62
CA GLY A 65 -7.22 0.86 -14.76
C GLY A 65 -6.52 0.36 -13.51
N VAL A 66 -5.42 -0.38 -13.72
CA VAL A 66 -4.68 -1.06 -12.65
C VAL A 66 -3.21 -0.68 -12.72
N ILE A 67 -2.67 -0.22 -11.60
CA ILE A 67 -1.23 -0.01 -11.39
C ILE A 67 -0.71 -1.11 -10.47
N ASN A 68 0.27 -1.88 -10.94
CA ASN A 68 0.97 -2.89 -10.14
C ASN A 68 2.35 -2.38 -9.75
N MET A 69 2.62 -2.25 -8.45
CA MET A 69 3.94 -1.86 -7.94
C MET A 69 4.60 -2.99 -7.17
N THR A 70 5.72 -3.47 -7.70
CA THR A 70 6.57 -4.45 -7.00
C THR A 70 7.50 -3.72 -6.03
N PRO A 71 7.47 -4.02 -4.71
CA PRO A 71 8.40 -3.43 -3.77
C PRO A 71 9.81 -3.92 -4.06
N SER A 72 10.78 -2.99 -4.15
CA SER A 72 12.20 -3.34 -4.29
C SER A 72 12.80 -3.89 -2.98
N SER A 73 12.22 -3.53 -1.84
CA SER A 73 12.59 -4.03 -0.52
C SER A 73 11.45 -3.84 0.48
N ILE A 74 11.46 -4.61 1.55
CA ILE A 74 10.56 -4.46 2.70
C ILE A 74 11.43 -4.27 3.94
N LYS A 75 11.11 -3.25 4.75
CA LYS A 75 11.82 -2.97 6.01
C LYS A 75 10.81 -2.80 7.14
N PHE A 76 10.85 -3.71 8.11
CA PHE A 76 10.09 -3.58 9.35
C PHE A 76 10.87 -2.69 10.34
N ARG A 77 10.20 -1.71 10.92
CA ARG A 77 10.73 -0.88 12.01
C ARG A 77 9.78 -1.03 13.19
N PHE A 78 10.24 -1.67 14.26
CA PHE A 78 9.50 -1.76 15.51
C PHE A 78 9.84 -0.54 16.35
N GLY A 79 8.87 0.33 16.58
CA GLY A 79 8.98 1.39 17.60
C GLY A 79 8.83 0.73 18.96
N GLY A 80 9.87 0.79 19.79
CA GLY A 80 9.79 0.40 21.20
C GLY A 80 8.99 1.41 22.01
N PRO A 81 8.56 1.07 23.24
CA PRO A 81 7.87 2.02 24.10
C PRO A 81 8.79 3.21 24.38
N GLU A 82 8.32 4.42 24.08
CA GLU A 82 8.76 5.61 24.81
C GLU A 82 8.27 5.52 26.26
#